data_AF-A0A1B6I1H5-F1
#
_entry.id   AF-A0A1B6I1H5-F1
#
_cell.length_a   1.000
_cell.length_b   1.000
_cell.length_c   1.000
_cell.angle_alpha   90.00
_cell.angle_beta   90.00
_cell.angle_gamma   90.00
#
_symmetry.space_group_name_H-M   'P 1'
#
loop_
_entity.id
_entity.type
_entity.pdbx_description
1 polymer ?
#
loop_
_entity_poly.entity_id
_entity_poly.type
_entity_poly.pdbx_seq_one_letter_code
_entity_poly.pdbx_strand_id
1 'polypeptide(L)'
;NEDHSDPASCANLKLSPEGINVALNLENQDLSIEFPSTGGRKFNPLWKNCILPNNSVKPRKWLVYSKKKDAVFCLPCTLFALPTERSVWGTTGYRGWTEHRGERD
;
A
#
# COMPACT_ATOMS: atom_id res chain seq x y z
N ASN A 1 17.56 -13.89 1.13
CA ASN A 1 17.13 -12.68 1.85
C ASN A 1 15.96 -12.06 1.11
N GLU A 2 14.76 -12.58 1.33
CA GLU A 2 13.53 -11.93 0.86
C GLU A 2 13.16 -10.86 1.88
N ASP A 3 13.15 -9.59 1.46
CA ASP A 3 12.59 -8.51 2.26
C ASP A 3 11.07 -8.71 2.38
N HIS A 4 10.64 -9.42 3.42
CA HIS A 4 9.24 -9.50 3.82
C HIS A 4 8.73 -8.19 4.45
N SER A 5 9.57 -7.15 4.48
CA SER A 5 9.24 -5.80 4.94
C SER A 5 8.55 -4.93 3.86
N ASP A 6 8.48 -5.39 2.62
CA ASP A 6 7.80 -4.67 1.54
C ASP A 6 6.43 -5.31 1.20
N PRO A 7 5.33 -4.53 1.16
CA PRO A 7 4.00 -5.05 0.85
C PRO A 7 3.88 -5.72 -0.51
N ALA A 8 4.67 -5.30 -1.50
CA ALA A 8 4.66 -5.91 -2.81
C ALA A 8 5.19 -7.35 -2.80
N SER A 9 6.02 -7.71 -1.80
CA SER A 9 6.49 -9.07 -1.59
C SER A 9 5.37 -10.02 -1.15
N CYS A 10 4.33 -9.49 -0.49
CA CYS A 10 3.17 -10.27 -0.06
C CYS A 10 2.07 -10.34 -1.13
N ALA A 11 2.12 -9.44 -2.13
CA ALA A 11 1.13 -9.36 -3.18
C ALA A 11 1.09 -10.62 -4.04
N ASN A 12 -0.12 -11.09 -4.34
CA ASN A 12 -0.40 -12.27 -5.15
C ASN A 12 0.01 -13.64 -4.59
N LEU A 13 0.57 -13.72 -3.39
CA LEU A 13 1.02 -14.97 -2.80
C LEU A 13 -0.04 -15.58 -1.90
N LYS A 14 -0.03 -16.92 -1.79
CA LYS A 14 -0.72 -17.64 -0.72
C LYS A 14 0.28 -17.83 0.41
N LEU A 15 0.16 -17.01 1.45
CA LEU A 15 1.11 -17.03 2.58
C LEU A 15 0.79 -18.17 3.55
N SER A 16 1.83 -18.71 4.19
CA SER A 16 1.66 -19.57 5.37
C SER A 16 1.17 -18.73 6.57
N PRO A 17 0.67 -19.36 7.65
CA PRO A 17 0.32 -18.64 8.87
C PRO A 17 1.45 -17.76 9.42
N GLU A 18 2.70 -18.24 9.35
CA GLU A 18 3.89 -17.47 9.74
C GLU A 18 4.10 -16.28 8.81
N GLY A 19 3.94 -16.48 7.50
CA GLY A 19 4.01 -15.41 6.50
C GLY A 19 2.95 -14.33 6.70
N ILE A 20 1.74 -14.70 7.12
CA ILE A 20 0.66 -13.77 7.47
C ILE A 20 1.08 -12.92 8.68
N ASN A 21 1.61 -13.53 9.73
CA ASN A 21 2.08 -12.81 10.92
C ASN A 21 3.18 -11.79 10.58
N VAL A 22 4.12 -12.17 9.71
CA VAL A 22 5.16 -11.26 9.23
C VAL A 22 4.54 -10.10 8.45
N ALA A 23 3.61 -10.37 7.55
CA ALA A 23 2.97 -9.35 6.73
C ALA A 23 2.08 -8.39 7.54
N LEU A 24 1.43 -8.87 8.61
CA LEU A 24 0.66 -8.00 9.53
C LEU A 24 1.54 -6.94 10.22
N ASN A 25 2.83 -7.20 10.41
CA ASN A 25 3.74 -6.19 10.96
C ASN A 25 3.96 -4.99 10.02
N LEU A 26 3.59 -5.09 8.73
CA LEU A 26 3.64 -3.97 7.78
C LEU A 26 2.69 -2.82 8.14
N GLU A 27 1.69 -3.07 9.00
CA GLU A 27 0.83 -2.01 9.54
C GLU A 27 1.60 -0.92 10.28
N ASN A 28 2.75 -1.27 10.85
CA ASN A 28 3.61 -0.37 11.62
C ASN A 28 4.72 0.27 10.76
N GLN A 29 4.53 0.36 9.44
CA GLN A 29 5.49 1.00 8.53
C GLN A 29 5.84 2.42 8.97
N ASP A 30 7.15 2.67 9.12
CA ASP A 30 7.67 4.01 9.28
C ASP A 30 7.66 4.75 7.93
N LEU A 31 6.99 5.91 7.93
CA LEU A 31 6.79 6.77 6.76
C LEU A 31 7.69 8.01 6.81
N SER A 32 8.68 8.05 7.71
CA SER A 32 9.76 9.04 7.75
C SER A 32 10.72 8.98 6.55
N ILE A 33 10.30 8.28 5.50
CA ILE A 33 11.08 7.95 4.31
C ILE A 33 10.84 8.98 3.20
N GLU A 34 11.86 9.25 2.40
CA GLU A 34 11.66 10.01 1.17
C GLU A 34 10.89 9.17 0.14
N PHE A 35 9.77 9.70 -0.34
CA PHE A 35 8.99 9.07 -1.42
C PHE A 35 9.55 9.47 -2.79
N PRO A 36 9.75 8.52 -3.71
CA PRO A 36 10.14 8.81 -5.09
C PRO A 36 9.20 9.82 -5.74
N SER A 37 9.77 10.76 -6.50
CA SER A 37 9.02 11.73 -7.28
C SER A 37 9.08 11.35 -8.75
N THR A 38 7.94 10.97 -9.31
CA THR A 38 7.78 10.63 -10.73
C THR A 38 7.00 11.75 -11.40
N GLY A 39 7.63 12.49 -12.33
CA GLY A 39 7.00 13.63 -12.99
C GLY A 39 6.59 14.77 -12.04
N GLY A 40 7.31 14.95 -10.94
CA GLY A 40 7.01 15.97 -9.92
C GLY A 40 5.90 15.60 -8.94
N ARG A 41 5.34 14.38 -9.05
CA ARG A 41 4.31 13.86 -8.16
C ARG A 41 4.85 12.68 -7.35
N LYS A 42 4.42 12.56 -6.11
CA LYS A 42 4.82 11.50 -5.17
C LYS A 42 3.67 11.08 -4.29
N PHE A 43 3.82 9.95 -3.61
CA PHE A 43 2.88 9.53 -2.57
C PHE A 43 2.71 10.62 -1.51
N ASN A 44 1.46 10.89 -1.13
CA ASN A 44 1.14 11.84 -0.07
C ASN A 44 0.94 11.08 1.26
N PRO A 45 1.84 11.24 2.26
CA PRO A 45 1.73 10.53 3.54
C PRO A 45 0.44 10.87 4.30
N LEU A 46 -0.21 12.01 4.03
CA LEU A 46 -1.51 12.35 4.63
C LEU A 46 -2.60 11.32 4.27
N TRP A 47 -2.46 10.57 3.19
CA TRP A 47 -3.41 9.52 2.81
C TRP A 47 -3.43 8.35 3.80
N LYS A 48 -2.40 8.20 4.63
CA LYS A 48 -2.41 7.24 5.74
C LYS A 48 -3.29 7.68 6.91
N ASN A 49 -3.82 8.90 6.88
CA ASN A 49 -4.69 9.42 7.92
C ASN A 49 -6.11 9.64 7.39
N CYS A 50 -7.10 9.19 8.16
CA CYS A 50 -8.50 9.49 7.93
C CYS A 50 -8.93 10.58 8.91
N ILE A 51 -9.40 11.72 8.38
CA ILE A 51 -10.04 12.77 9.18
C ILE A 51 -11.51 12.41 9.29
N LEU A 52 -12.00 12.20 10.52
CA LEU A 52 -13.39 11.88 10.81
C LEU A 52 -14.24 13.16 10.89
N PRO A 53 -15.59 13.07 10.80
CA PRO A 53 -16.47 14.24 10.86
C PRO A 53 -16.35 15.08 12.14
N ASN A 54 -15.85 14.47 13.22
CA ASN A 54 -15.56 15.13 14.49
C ASN A 54 -14.14 15.74 14.55
N ASN A 55 -13.47 15.90 13.41
CA ASN A 55 -12.07 16.35 13.27
C ASN A 55 -11.01 15.46 13.92
N SER A 56 -11.37 14.29 14.45
CA SER A 56 -10.37 13.35 14.96
C SER A 56 -9.64 12.65 13.81
N VAL A 57 -8.36 12.39 13.99
CA VAL A 57 -7.51 11.71 13.01
C VAL A 57 -7.32 10.26 13.41
N LYS A 58 -7.63 9.32 12.51
CA LYS A 58 -7.34 7.90 12.67
C LYS A 58 -6.37 7.39 11.61
N PRO A 59 -5.31 6.67 11.99
CA PRO A 59 -4.39 6.08 11.03
C PRO A 59 -5.05 4.90 10.28
N ARG A 60 -4.93 4.90 8.96
CA ARG A 60 -5.29 3.80 8.06
C ARG A 60 -4.14 2.78 8.02
N LYS A 61 -4.01 1.99 9.10
CA LYS A 61 -2.97 0.94 9.22
C LYS A 61 -3.00 -0.08 8.09
N TRP A 62 -4.20 -0.36 7.56
CA TRP A 62 -4.43 -1.27 6.44
C TRP A 62 -3.85 -0.79 5.11
N LEU A 63 -3.55 0.50 4.96
CA LEU A 63 -2.96 1.07 3.76
C LEU A 63 -1.46 0.99 3.92
N VAL A 64 -0.70 0.35 3.04
CA VAL A 64 0.76 0.14 3.19
C VAL A 64 1.49 0.50 1.90
N TYR A 65 2.65 1.15 2.00
CA TYR A 65 3.39 1.66 0.85
C TYR A 65 4.57 0.75 0.50
N SER A 66 4.74 0.41 -0.78
CA SER A 66 5.89 -0.30 -1.31
C SER A 66 6.84 0.69 -1.97
N LYS A 67 8.07 0.79 -1.45
CA LYS A 67 9.12 1.59 -2.09
C LYS A 67 9.55 0.97 -3.42
N LYS A 68 9.60 -0.37 -3.47
CA LYS A 68 10.06 -1.11 -4.64
C LYS A 68 9.17 -0.90 -5.86
N LYS A 69 7.85 -0.82 -5.65
CA LYS A 69 6.88 -0.59 -6.73
C LYS A 69 6.41 0.85 -6.85
N ASP A 70 6.84 1.74 -5.97
CA ASP A 70 6.29 3.09 -5.81
C ASP A 70 4.75 3.06 -5.88
N ALA A 71 4.14 2.24 -5.03
CA ALA A 71 2.70 1.96 -5.05
C ALA A 71 2.18 1.64 -3.65
N VAL A 72 0.88 1.85 -3.45
CA VAL A 72 0.18 1.60 -2.20
C VAL A 72 -0.70 0.36 -2.32
N PHE A 73 -0.68 -0.48 -1.30
CA PHE A 73 -1.45 -1.70 -1.19
C PHE A 73 -2.44 -1.62 -0.03
N CYS A 74 -3.55 -2.34 -0.19
CA CYS A 74 -4.43 -2.70 0.90
C CYS A 74 -3.91 -4.00 1.50
N LEU A 75 -3.41 -3.96 2.73
CA LEU A 75 -2.82 -5.11 3.41
C LEU A 75 -3.84 -6.26 3.58
N PRO A 76 -5.06 -6.05 4.11
CA PRO A 76 -6.05 -7.14 4.19
C PRO A 76 -6.40 -7.73 2.82
N CYS A 77 -6.52 -6.87 1.79
CA CYS A 77 -6.79 -7.32 0.43
C CYS A 77 -5.64 -8.15 -0.14
N THR A 78 -4.40 -7.86 0.27
CA THR A 78 -3.23 -8.63 -0.12
C THR A 78 -3.22 -10.01 0.56
N LEU A 79 -3.61 -10.07 1.84
CA LEU A 79 -3.56 -11.29 2.65
C LEU A 79 -4.73 -12.25 2.41
N PHE A 80 -5.93 -11.70 2.22
CA PHE A 80 -7.17 -12.47 2.33
C PHE A 80 -8.02 -12.46 1.06
N ALA A 81 -7.69 -11.67 0.03
CA ALA A 81 -8.48 -11.68 -1.19
C ALA A 81 -8.35 -13.02 -1.93
N LEU A 82 -9.49 -13.56 -2.34
CA LEU A 82 -9.54 -14.69 -3.26
C LEU A 82 -8.90 -14.30 -4.60
N PRO A 83 -8.28 -15.24 -5.33
CA PRO A 83 -7.66 -14.96 -6.63
C PRO A 83 -8.59 -14.23 -7.62
N THR A 84 -9.90 -14.48 -7.54
CA THR A 84 -10.96 -13.88 -8.37
C THR A 84 -11.39 -12.48 -7.92
N GLU A 85 -11.09 -12.08 -6.68
CA GLU A 85 -11.54 -10.81 -6.06
C GLU A 85 -10.39 -9.83 -5.83
N ARG A 86 -9.21 -10.18 -6.34
CA ARG A 86 -7.98 -9.43 -6.19
C ARG A 86 -8.06 -8.10 -6.93
N SER A 87 -8.39 -7.04 -6.20
CA SER A 87 -8.38 -5.67 -6.72
C SER A 87 -6.95 -5.17 -7.00
N VAL A 88 -6.84 -4.02 -7.69
CA VAL A 88 -5.56 -3.31 -7.91
C VAL A 88 -4.80 -3.12 -6.58
N TRP A 89 -5.52 -2.84 -5.50
CA TRP A 89 -4.95 -2.63 -4.17
C TRP A 89 -4.32 -3.89 -3.54
N GLY A 90 -4.68 -5.09 -3.99
CA GLY A 90 -4.13 -6.36 -3.48
C GLY A 90 -3.14 -7.06 -4.43
N THR A 91 -2.92 -6.51 -5.64
CA THR A 91 -2.18 -7.18 -6.72
C THR A 91 -0.97 -6.38 -7.19
N THR A 92 -1.23 -5.29 -7.92
CA THR A 92 -0.23 -4.44 -8.54
C THR A 92 0.09 -3.21 -7.69
N GLY A 93 -0.85 -2.80 -6.84
CA GLY A 93 -0.78 -1.60 -6.02
C GLY A 93 -1.35 -0.39 -6.76
N TYR A 94 -1.93 0.54 -5.99
CA TYR A 94 -2.39 1.83 -6.50
C TYR A 94 -1.23 2.83 -6.58
N ARG A 95 -1.06 3.49 -7.73
CA ARG A 95 0.05 4.42 -8.00
C ARG A 95 -0.37 5.70 -8.75
N GLY A 96 -1.49 6.29 -8.34
CA GLY A 96 -2.10 7.44 -9.05
C GLY A 96 -1.25 8.71 -9.15
N TRP A 97 -0.10 8.80 -8.47
CA TRP A 97 0.86 9.88 -8.64
C TRP A 97 1.84 9.66 -9.80
N THR A 98 1.99 8.43 -10.28
CA THR A 98 2.91 8.09 -11.38
C THR A 98 2.23 8.11 -12.75
N GLU A 99 0.91 7.92 -12.80
CA GLU A 99 0.17 7.98 -14.05
C GLU A 99 -0.18 9.43 -14.38
N HIS A 100 0.36 9.91 -15.50
CA HIS A 100 -0.23 11.04 -16.20
C HIS A 100 -1.69 10.63 -16.49
N ARG A 101 -2.67 11.22 -15.79
CA ARG A 101 -3.98 11.36 -16.40
C ARG A 101 -3.72 12.20 -17.65
N GLY A 102 -3.57 11.55 -18.79
CA GLY A 102 -3.71 12.21 -20.07
C GLY A 102 -4.98 13.03 -20.02
N GLU A 103 -4.90 14.26 -20.54
CA GLU A 103 -6.01 15.17 -20.68
C GLU A 103 -7.29 14.40 -21.04
N ARG A 104 -8.30 14.50 -20.17
CA ARG A 104 -9.67 14.31 -20.63
C ARG A 104 -10.06 15.67 -21.18
N ASP A 105 -9.82 15.83 -22.48
CA ASP A 105 -10.46 16.84 -23.32
C ASP A 105 -11.99 16.68 -23.26
#